data_AF-W4PB10-F1
#
_entry.id   AF-W4PB10-F1
#
_cell.length_a   1.000
_cell.length_b   1.000
_cell.length_c   1.000
_cell.angle_alpha   90.00
_cell.angle_beta   90.00
_cell.angle_gamma   90.00
#
_symmetry.space_group_name_H-M   'P 1'
#
loop_
_entity.id
_entity.type
_entity.pdbx_description
1 polymer ?
#
loop_
_entity_poly.entity_id
_entity_poly.type
_entity_poly.pdbx_seq_one_letter_code
_entity_poly.pdbx_strand_id
1 'polypeptide(L)'
;MAIEFTNPKVAYHNYIKAFKASVKVVSGSTGWMAEHGEEVRRLCSAEGKTLFWSSNFSLGVAVFSAVNKYLACIMNRFPAYDVSMTETHHVHKFDAPSGTAITLAEGILENIDRKDRWVKEEASADDELPIHSIREGEVFGIHSIRYESDVDSITITHDAKNRGGFALGAVMAAEYTATHEGLLGMSDLFPFLKNI
;
A
#
# COMPACT_ATOMS: atom_id res chain seq x y z
N MET A 1 -22.74 7.39 6.29
CA MET A 1 -21.39 6.78 6.20
C MET A 1 -20.38 7.77 6.76
N ALA A 2 -19.34 7.30 7.43
CA ALA A 2 -18.26 8.14 7.95
C ALA A 2 -16.96 7.87 7.18
N ILE A 3 -16.27 8.94 6.79
CA ILE A 3 -14.91 8.90 6.24
C ILE A 3 -13.95 9.31 7.37
N GLU A 4 -13.06 8.39 7.75
CA GLU A 4 -12.29 8.47 8.99
C GLU A 4 -10.78 8.45 8.68
N PHE A 5 -10.15 9.61 8.74
CA PHE A 5 -8.71 9.79 8.55
C PHE A 5 -8.18 10.65 9.70
N THR A 6 -8.10 10.07 10.88
CA THR A 6 -7.57 10.73 12.08
C THR A 6 -6.32 10.02 12.59
N ASN A 7 -5.96 10.19 13.86
CA ASN A 7 -4.78 9.58 14.46
C ASN A 7 -5.08 8.19 15.06
N PRO A 8 -4.07 7.33 15.23
CA PRO A 8 -4.24 5.97 15.72
C PRO A 8 -4.97 5.87 17.07
N LYS A 9 -4.75 6.85 17.98
CA LYS A 9 -5.29 6.83 19.35
C LYS A 9 -6.80 7.06 19.41
N VAL A 10 -7.40 7.65 18.38
CA VAL A 10 -8.83 7.97 18.36
C VAL A 10 -9.61 7.18 17.31
N ALA A 11 -8.92 6.60 16.33
CA ALA A 11 -9.53 5.84 15.23
C ALA A 11 -10.48 4.75 15.74
N TYR A 12 -10.02 3.88 16.65
CA TYR A 12 -10.85 2.83 17.23
C TYR A 12 -12.11 3.38 17.92
N HIS A 13 -11.96 4.41 18.77
CA HIS A 13 -13.12 5.02 19.45
C HIS A 13 -14.12 5.65 18.48
N ASN A 14 -13.64 6.22 17.36
CA ASN A 14 -14.51 6.71 16.29
C ASN A 14 -15.28 5.56 15.63
N TYR A 15 -14.63 4.42 15.38
CA TYR A 15 -15.29 3.23 14.82
C TYR A 15 -16.42 2.75 15.74
N ILE A 16 -16.13 2.59 17.04
CA ILE A 16 -17.13 2.13 18.01
C ILE A 16 -18.33 3.09 18.09
N LYS A 17 -18.11 4.41 18.06
CA LYS A 17 -19.20 5.40 18.02
C LYS A 17 -20.04 5.28 16.75
N ALA A 18 -19.40 5.16 15.58
CA ALA A 18 -20.09 5.00 14.30
C ALA A 18 -20.90 3.68 14.27
N PHE A 19 -20.32 2.58 14.74
CA PHE A 19 -20.97 1.28 14.80
C PHE A 19 -22.19 1.25 15.72
N LYS A 20 -22.16 1.99 16.84
CA LYS A 20 -23.32 2.18 17.74
C LYS A 20 -24.45 2.97 17.08
N ALA A 21 -24.12 3.88 16.18
CA ALA A 21 -25.08 4.66 15.39
C ALA A 21 -25.51 3.97 14.07
N SER A 22 -25.13 2.70 13.86
CA SER A 22 -25.35 1.95 12.61
C SER A 22 -24.79 2.63 11.36
N VAL A 23 -23.68 3.37 11.52
CA VAL A 23 -22.99 4.06 10.43
C VAL A 23 -21.81 3.21 9.95
N LYS A 24 -21.80 2.88 8.65
CA LYS A 24 -20.64 2.27 7.97
C LYS A 24 -19.45 3.22 7.93
N VAL A 25 -18.23 2.69 8.05
CA VAL A 25 -16.99 3.48 8.14
C VAL A 25 -16.06 3.14 6.98
N VAL A 26 -15.45 4.15 6.37
CA VAL A 26 -14.25 4.03 5.52
C VAL A 26 -13.11 4.70 6.26
N SER A 27 -12.01 3.99 6.51
CA SER A 27 -10.89 4.53 7.27
C SER A 27 -9.54 4.26 6.62
N GLY A 28 -8.68 5.28 6.68
CA GLY A 28 -7.25 5.17 6.38
C GLY A 28 -6.32 5.37 7.56
N SER A 29 -6.85 5.47 8.78
CA SER A 29 -6.03 5.56 9.98
C SER A 29 -5.29 4.24 10.23
N THR A 30 -3.99 4.33 10.46
CA THR A 30 -3.11 3.18 10.73
C THR A 30 -2.79 3.09 12.24
N GLY A 31 -1.98 2.10 12.66
CA GLY A 31 -1.42 2.04 14.02
C GLY A 31 -2.35 1.60 15.15
N TRP A 32 -3.63 1.28 14.87
CA TRP A 32 -4.60 0.78 15.86
C TRP A 32 -4.77 -0.74 15.84
N MET A 33 -4.39 -1.39 14.73
CA MET A 33 -4.67 -2.82 14.49
C MET A 33 -4.02 -3.76 15.50
N ALA A 34 -2.84 -3.42 16.03
CA ALA A 34 -2.14 -4.25 17.00
C ALA A 34 -2.93 -4.43 18.30
N GLU A 35 -3.66 -3.39 18.73
CA GLU A 35 -4.43 -3.40 19.98
C GLU A 35 -5.88 -3.81 19.76
N HIS A 36 -6.51 -3.35 18.66
CA HIS A 36 -7.96 -3.49 18.47
C HIS A 36 -8.37 -4.29 17.22
N GLY A 37 -7.40 -4.85 16.48
CA GLY A 37 -7.65 -5.54 15.21
C GLY A 37 -8.58 -6.73 15.33
N GLU A 38 -8.40 -7.57 16.35
CA GLU A 38 -9.25 -8.75 16.57
C GLU A 38 -10.68 -8.36 16.92
N GLU A 39 -10.84 -7.36 17.79
CA GLU A 39 -12.17 -6.87 18.16
C GLU A 39 -12.91 -6.31 16.95
N VAL A 40 -12.27 -5.46 16.15
CA VAL A 40 -12.89 -4.89 14.94
C VAL A 40 -13.24 -5.99 13.94
N ARG A 41 -12.39 -7.01 13.75
CA ARG A 41 -12.72 -8.19 12.93
C ARG A 41 -13.95 -8.92 13.45
N ARG A 42 -14.04 -9.14 14.77
CA ARG A 42 -15.20 -9.78 15.41
C ARG A 42 -16.47 -8.96 15.23
N LEU A 43 -16.41 -7.64 15.44
CA LEU A 43 -17.54 -6.73 15.24
C LEU A 43 -18.06 -6.78 13.80
N CYS A 44 -17.16 -6.82 12.81
CA CYS A 44 -17.56 -6.86 11.41
C CYS A 44 -18.13 -8.23 11.01
N SER A 45 -17.52 -9.33 11.46
CA SER A 45 -17.91 -10.69 11.06
C SER A 45 -19.12 -11.25 11.83
N ALA A 46 -19.27 -10.92 13.12
CA ALA A 46 -20.31 -11.49 13.98
C ALA A 46 -21.46 -10.53 14.30
N GLU A 47 -21.23 -9.22 14.24
CA GLU A 47 -22.23 -8.21 14.65
C GLU A 47 -22.71 -7.31 13.50
N GLY A 48 -22.41 -7.67 12.25
CA GLY A 48 -22.86 -6.96 11.05
C GLY A 48 -22.32 -5.52 10.95
N LYS A 49 -21.23 -5.18 11.66
CA LYS A 49 -20.58 -3.88 11.48
C LYS A 49 -19.82 -3.86 10.15
N THR A 50 -19.68 -2.67 9.57
CA THR A 50 -19.00 -2.52 8.28
C THR A 50 -17.89 -1.49 8.39
N LEU A 51 -16.68 -1.92 8.08
CA LEU A 51 -15.49 -1.10 7.98
C LEU A 51 -14.79 -1.41 6.66
N PHE A 52 -14.59 -0.39 5.82
CA PHE A 52 -13.58 -0.44 4.79
C PHE A 52 -12.29 0.14 5.35
N TRP A 53 -11.21 -0.62 5.34
CA TRP A 53 -9.92 -0.17 5.84
C TRP A 53 -8.81 -0.39 4.82
N SER A 54 -7.96 0.62 4.67
CA SER A 54 -6.71 0.52 3.91
C SER A 54 -5.68 1.51 4.43
N SER A 55 -4.41 1.12 4.48
CA SER A 55 -3.31 2.06 4.75
C SER A 55 -3.04 3.01 3.57
N ASN A 56 -3.57 2.72 2.37
CA ASN A 56 -3.39 3.54 1.17
C ASN A 56 -4.64 3.48 0.27
N PHE A 57 -5.19 4.66 -0.06
CA PHE A 57 -6.37 4.83 -0.92
C PHE A 57 -6.02 5.32 -2.34
N SER A 58 -4.74 5.39 -2.72
CA SER A 58 -4.39 5.82 -4.07
C SER A 58 -4.73 4.72 -5.09
N LEU A 59 -5.62 5.05 -6.03
CA LEU A 59 -5.89 4.21 -7.21
C LEU A 59 -4.60 3.97 -8.01
N GLY A 60 -3.78 5.01 -8.18
CA GLY A 60 -2.50 4.91 -8.90
C GLY A 60 -1.55 3.91 -8.25
N VAL A 61 -1.44 3.92 -6.91
CA VAL A 61 -0.63 2.96 -6.17
C VAL A 61 -1.20 1.55 -6.27
N ALA A 62 -2.53 1.39 -6.22
CA ALA A 62 -3.16 0.08 -6.38
C ALA A 62 -2.83 -0.54 -7.75
N VAL A 63 -2.99 0.23 -8.83
CA VAL A 63 -2.63 -0.22 -10.19
C VAL A 63 -1.13 -0.51 -10.30
N PHE A 64 -0.30 0.40 -9.79
CA PHE A 64 1.16 0.24 -9.85
C PHE A 64 1.64 -0.99 -9.08
N SER A 65 1.07 -1.27 -7.90
CA SER A 65 1.37 -2.46 -7.10
C SER A 65 1.02 -3.76 -7.85
N ALA A 66 -0.14 -3.78 -8.51
CA ALA A 66 -0.54 -4.90 -9.36
C ALA A 66 0.45 -5.15 -10.52
N VAL A 67 0.83 -4.08 -11.24
CA VAL A 67 1.81 -4.16 -12.33
C VAL A 67 3.17 -4.61 -11.81
N ASN A 68 3.60 -4.09 -10.66
CA ASN A 68 4.86 -4.48 -10.02
C ASN A 68 4.91 -5.97 -9.69
N LYS A 69 3.88 -6.51 -9.03
CA LYS A 69 3.80 -7.95 -8.71
C LYS A 69 3.86 -8.82 -9.97
N TYR A 70 3.09 -8.43 -10.99
CA TYR A 70 3.06 -9.19 -12.24
C TYR A 70 4.40 -9.13 -12.99
N LEU A 71 5.03 -7.95 -13.03
CA LEU A 71 6.35 -7.80 -13.61
C LEU A 71 7.39 -8.64 -12.86
N ALA A 72 7.36 -8.62 -11.52
CA ALA A 72 8.26 -9.44 -10.69
C ALA A 72 8.14 -10.94 -11.01
N CYS A 73 6.92 -11.45 -11.14
CA CYS A 73 6.67 -12.84 -11.55
C CYS A 73 7.29 -13.19 -12.91
N ILE A 74 7.17 -12.30 -13.91
CA ILE A 74 7.82 -12.48 -15.22
C ILE A 74 9.35 -12.43 -15.07
N MET A 75 9.87 -11.43 -14.36
CA MET A 75 11.30 -11.15 -14.22
C MET A 75 12.04 -12.23 -13.43
N ASN A 76 11.36 -12.97 -12.55
CA ASN A 76 11.96 -14.10 -11.82
C ASN A 76 12.58 -15.16 -12.74
N ARG A 77 12.10 -15.27 -13.99
CA ARG A 77 12.62 -16.21 -15.00
C ARG A 77 13.92 -15.74 -15.67
N PHE A 78 14.37 -14.52 -15.39
CA PHE A 78 15.50 -13.88 -16.06
C PHE A 78 16.54 -13.39 -15.03
N PRO A 79 17.38 -14.28 -14.49
CA PRO A 79 18.31 -13.95 -13.40
C PRO A 79 19.41 -12.95 -13.79
N ALA A 80 19.60 -12.68 -15.09
CA ALA A 80 20.50 -11.64 -15.57
C ALA A 80 20.02 -10.22 -15.26
N TYR A 81 18.74 -10.05 -14.92
CA TYR A 81 18.20 -8.76 -14.49
C TYR A 81 18.18 -8.71 -12.97
N ASP A 82 18.94 -7.79 -12.37
CA ASP A 82 18.80 -7.50 -10.95
C ASP A 82 17.81 -6.36 -10.68
N VAL A 83 17.12 -6.43 -9.53
CA VAL A 83 16.05 -5.50 -9.18
C VAL A 83 16.48 -4.54 -8.09
N SER A 84 16.20 -3.26 -8.29
CA SER A 84 16.40 -2.19 -7.31
C SER A 84 15.22 -1.23 -7.30
N MET A 85 15.07 -0.48 -6.20
CA MET A 85 13.98 0.49 -6.06
C MET A 85 14.49 1.85 -5.56
N THR A 86 13.89 2.91 -6.09
CA THR A 86 14.07 4.28 -5.60
C THR A 86 12.72 4.88 -5.23
N GLU A 87 12.67 5.59 -4.11
CA GLU A 87 11.52 6.41 -3.74
C GLU A 87 11.95 7.85 -3.44
N THR A 88 11.19 8.83 -3.95
CA THR A 88 11.41 10.25 -3.70
C THR A 88 10.19 10.85 -3.03
N HIS A 89 10.38 11.54 -1.92
CA HIS A 89 9.33 12.30 -1.23
C HIS A 89 9.87 13.66 -0.77
N HIS A 90 8.97 14.53 -0.33
CA HIS A 90 9.30 15.82 0.24
C HIS A 90 10.22 15.72 1.48
N VAL A 91 10.94 16.80 1.75
CA VAL A 91 11.94 16.88 2.84
C VAL A 91 11.35 16.64 4.24
N HIS A 92 10.07 16.92 4.41
CA HIS A 92 9.37 16.74 5.70
C HIS A 92 8.93 15.29 5.98
N LYS A 93 9.21 14.33 5.09
CA LYS A 93 8.81 12.94 5.30
C LYS A 93 9.83 12.21 6.19
N PHE A 94 9.40 11.88 7.40
CA PHE A 94 10.25 11.28 8.44
C PHE A 94 10.56 9.80 8.21
N ASP A 95 9.59 9.02 7.70
CA ASP A 95 9.76 7.59 7.44
C ASP A 95 10.56 7.36 6.15
N ALA A 96 11.58 6.48 6.22
CA ALA A 96 12.41 6.09 5.09
C ALA A 96 12.92 4.64 5.28
N PRO A 97 12.52 3.68 4.42
CA PRO A 97 11.65 3.85 3.26
C PRO A 97 10.19 4.15 3.62
N SER A 98 9.44 4.71 2.67
CA SER A 98 8.00 4.94 2.79
C SER A 98 7.24 3.61 2.90
N GLY A 99 6.09 3.62 3.58
CA GLY A 99 5.23 2.43 3.67
C GLY A 99 4.83 1.85 2.31
N THR A 100 4.59 2.71 1.31
CA THR A 100 4.33 2.27 -0.08
C THR A 100 5.54 1.57 -0.68
N ALA A 101 6.75 2.08 -0.47
CA ALA A 101 7.98 1.43 -0.95
C ALA A 101 8.14 0.05 -0.30
N ILE A 102 7.94 -0.07 1.02
CA ILE A 102 7.99 -1.37 1.72
C ILE A 102 6.98 -2.36 1.12
N THR A 103 5.73 -1.94 0.92
CA THR A 103 4.69 -2.80 0.33
C THR A 103 5.05 -3.24 -1.09
N LEU A 104 5.64 -2.36 -1.89
CA LEU A 104 6.09 -2.68 -3.25
C LEU A 104 7.27 -3.68 -3.23
N ALA A 105 8.23 -3.50 -2.33
CA ALA A 105 9.34 -4.43 -2.15
C ALA A 105 8.84 -5.81 -1.70
N GLU A 106 7.96 -5.88 -0.72
CA GLU A 106 7.34 -7.14 -0.28
C GLU A 106 6.65 -7.85 -1.44
N GLY A 107 5.92 -7.14 -2.30
CA GLY A 107 5.33 -7.71 -3.50
C GLY A 107 6.35 -8.26 -4.51
N ILE A 108 7.56 -7.69 -4.57
CA ILE A 108 8.67 -8.22 -5.38
C ILE A 108 9.23 -9.49 -4.74
N LEU A 109 9.51 -9.47 -3.43
CA LEU A 109 10.07 -10.61 -2.69
C LEU A 109 9.13 -11.83 -2.70
N GLU A 110 7.81 -11.61 -2.69
CA GLU A 110 6.81 -12.68 -2.87
C GLU A 110 6.91 -13.39 -4.23
N ASN A 111 7.55 -12.77 -5.23
CA ASN A 111 7.53 -13.23 -6.63
C ASN A 111 8.93 -13.45 -7.23
N ILE A 112 10.01 -13.09 -6.53
CA ILE A 112 11.39 -13.27 -6.99
C ILE A 112 12.15 -14.12 -5.96
N ASP A 113 12.38 -15.39 -6.30
CA ASP A 113 12.94 -16.40 -5.37
C ASP A 113 14.40 -16.15 -5.00
N ARG A 114 15.10 -15.33 -5.79
CA ARG A 114 16.51 -14.97 -5.60
C ARG A 114 16.72 -13.72 -4.74
N LYS A 115 15.66 -13.16 -4.14
CA LYS A 115 15.75 -12.03 -3.21
C LYS A 115 15.04 -12.42 -1.91
N ASP A 116 15.74 -12.35 -0.78
CA ASP A 116 15.25 -12.82 0.51
C ASP A 116 14.65 -11.71 1.36
N ARG A 117 15.23 -10.50 1.25
CA ARG A 117 14.82 -9.34 2.04
C ARG A 117 15.08 -8.05 1.29
N TRP A 118 14.37 -7.00 1.70
CA TRP A 118 14.74 -5.65 1.33
C TRP A 118 15.69 -5.05 2.35
N VAL A 119 16.55 -4.14 1.90
CA VAL A 119 17.47 -3.37 2.73
C VAL A 119 17.37 -1.89 2.39
N LYS A 120 17.75 -1.06 3.35
CA LYS A 120 17.73 0.40 3.19
C LYS A 120 19.02 0.88 2.53
N GLU A 121 18.88 1.71 1.51
CA GLU A 121 19.96 2.22 0.67
C GLU A 121 20.68 1.11 -0.10
N GLU A 122 21.75 0.52 0.43
CA GLU A 122 22.66 -0.32 -0.35
C GLU A 122 22.52 -1.80 0.02
N ALA A 123 22.59 -2.66 -1.01
CA ALA A 123 22.70 -4.09 -0.88
C ALA A 123 24.15 -4.49 -0.55
N SER A 124 24.31 -5.35 0.45
CA SER A 124 25.57 -5.96 0.84
C SER A 124 25.72 -7.39 0.31
N ALA A 125 24.63 -7.98 -0.19
CA ALA A 125 24.57 -9.29 -0.80
C ALA A 125 23.57 -9.32 -1.99
N ASP A 126 23.80 -10.23 -2.93
CA ASP A 126 23.02 -10.34 -4.18
C ASP A 126 21.55 -10.74 -3.95
N ASP A 127 21.24 -11.33 -2.79
CA ASP A 127 19.89 -11.70 -2.35
C ASP A 127 19.13 -10.54 -1.68
N GLU A 128 19.72 -9.36 -1.59
CA GLU A 128 19.09 -8.18 -1.00
C GLU A 128 18.48 -7.26 -2.08
N LEU A 129 17.25 -6.79 -1.84
CA LEU A 129 16.58 -5.77 -2.64
C LEU A 129 16.83 -4.38 -2.03
N PRO A 130 17.69 -3.54 -2.63
CA PRO A 130 17.94 -2.20 -2.11
C PRO A 130 16.75 -1.25 -2.37
N ILE A 131 16.43 -0.43 -1.37
CA ILE A 131 15.47 0.67 -1.45
C ILE A 131 16.17 1.98 -1.15
N HIS A 132 16.41 2.77 -2.19
CA HIS A 132 17.04 4.09 -2.10
C HIS A 132 16.00 5.17 -1.81
N SER A 133 16.17 5.92 -0.73
CA SER A 133 15.21 6.94 -0.29
C SER A 133 15.75 8.35 -0.51
N ILE A 134 15.11 9.11 -1.40
CA ILE A 134 15.45 10.49 -1.73
C ILE A 134 14.46 11.43 -1.04
N ARG A 135 14.98 12.50 -0.43
CA ARG A 135 14.16 13.55 0.21
C ARG A 135 14.43 14.88 -0.50
N GLU A 136 13.46 15.33 -1.30
CA GLU A 136 13.62 16.45 -2.21
C GLU A 136 12.36 17.33 -2.29
N GLY A 137 12.56 18.64 -2.09
CA GLY A 137 11.52 19.66 -2.25
C GLY A 137 10.18 19.30 -1.62
N GLU A 138 9.12 19.45 -2.41
CA GLU A 138 7.71 19.19 -2.05
C GLU A 138 7.13 18.00 -2.84
N VAL A 139 7.97 17.02 -3.21
CA VAL A 139 7.53 15.84 -3.97
C VAL A 139 6.51 15.02 -3.16
N PHE A 140 5.32 14.78 -3.72
CA PHE A 140 4.28 14.04 -2.99
C PHE A 140 4.60 12.54 -2.86
N GLY A 141 5.37 11.99 -3.80
CA GLY A 141 5.80 10.60 -3.80
C GLY A 141 6.05 10.10 -5.22
N ILE A 142 7.29 9.73 -5.51
CA ILE A 142 7.68 9.04 -6.74
C ILE A 142 8.25 7.68 -6.32
N HIS A 143 7.79 6.61 -6.95
CA HIS A 143 8.27 5.25 -6.70
C HIS A 143 8.69 4.63 -8.03
N SER A 144 9.96 4.25 -8.14
CA SER A 144 10.54 3.66 -9.34
C SER A 144 11.16 2.31 -9.02
N ILE A 145 10.78 1.28 -9.79
CA ILE A 145 11.37 -0.05 -9.72
C ILE A 145 12.12 -0.29 -11.01
N ARG A 146 13.38 -0.69 -10.90
CA ARG A 146 14.29 -0.89 -12.02
C ARG A 146 14.80 -2.31 -12.01
N TYR A 147 14.71 -2.95 -13.17
CA TYR A 147 15.35 -4.22 -13.48
C TYR A 147 16.52 -3.94 -14.44
N GLU A 148 17.74 -4.25 -14.04
CA GLU A 148 18.98 -3.91 -14.75
C GLU A 148 19.74 -5.17 -15.18
N SER A 149 20.18 -5.23 -16.43
CA SER A 149 21.14 -6.22 -16.93
C SER A 149 22.31 -5.53 -17.63
N ASP A 150 23.32 -6.29 -18.06
CA ASP A 150 24.45 -5.75 -18.83
C ASP A 150 24.06 -5.16 -20.20
N VAL A 151 22.87 -5.49 -20.72
CA VAL A 151 22.43 -5.13 -22.08
C VAL A 151 21.42 -4.00 -22.06
N ASP A 152 20.44 -4.07 -21.17
CA ASP A 152 19.37 -3.08 -21.05
C ASP A 152 18.73 -3.05 -19.66
N SER A 153 17.81 -2.12 -19.50
CA SER A 153 17.08 -1.88 -18.26
C SER A 153 15.60 -1.67 -18.51
N ILE A 154 14.75 -2.22 -17.64
CA ILE A 154 13.31 -1.96 -17.61
C ILE A 154 13.00 -1.16 -16.34
N THR A 155 12.27 -0.05 -16.47
CA THR A 155 11.87 0.77 -15.31
C THR A 155 10.39 1.07 -15.38
N ILE A 156 9.70 0.87 -14.25
CA ILE A 156 8.32 1.34 -14.05
C ILE A 156 8.30 2.40 -12.94
N THR A 157 7.52 3.46 -13.15
CA THR A 157 7.43 4.58 -12.21
C THR A 157 5.98 4.99 -11.96
N HIS A 158 5.66 5.17 -10.69
CA HIS A 158 4.47 5.89 -10.24
C HIS A 158 4.86 7.27 -9.70
N ASP A 159 4.24 8.31 -10.25
CA ASP A 159 4.47 9.72 -9.87
C ASP A 159 3.16 10.34 -9.34
N ALA A 160 3.11 10.55 -8.03
CA ALA A 160 2.00 11.26 -7.41
C ALA A 160 2.17 12.78 -7.61
N LYS A 161 1.29 13.38 -8.41
CA LYS A 161 1.33 14.83 -8.70
C LYS A 161 0.67 15.70 -7.64
N ASN A 162 -0.27 15.13 -6.87
CA ASN A 162 -0.98 15.78 -5.77
C ASN A 162 -1.76 14.73 -4.96
N ARG A 163 -2.46 15.18 -3.90
CA ARG A 163 -3.24 14.29 -3.02
C ARG A 163 -4.61 13.86 -3.58
N GLY A 164 -5.01 14.35 -4.75
CA GLY A 164 -6.30 14.06 -5.36
C GLY A 164 -6.53 12.56 -5.64
N GLY A 165 -5.47 11.81 -5.97
CA GLY A 165 -5.56 10.37 -6.19
C GLY A 165 -5.99 9.57 -4.95
N PHE A 166 -5.59 10.02 -3.75
CA PHE A 166 -5.99 9.39 -2.49
C PHE A 166 -7.44 9.74 -2.12
N ALA A 167 -7.84 10.98 -2.33
CA ALA A 167 -9.21 11.41 -2.10
C ALA A 167 -10.20 10.67 -3.02
N LEU A 168 -9.84 10.50 -4.30
CA LEU A 168 -10.65 9.73 -5.25
C LEU A 168 -10.86 8.30 -4.78
N GLY A 169 -9.81 7.58 -4.39
CA GLY A 169 -9.98 6.20 -3.93
C GLY A 169 -10.75 6.09 -2.62
N ALA A 170 -10.68 7.08 -1.72
CA ALA A 170 -11.53 7.13 -0.53
C ALA A 170 -13.01 7.31 -0.89
N VAL A 171 -13.33 8.11 -1.92
CA VAL A 171 -14.69 8.24 -2.46
C VAL A 171 -15.15 6.92 -3.09
N MET A 172 -14.32 6.28 -3.92
CA MET A 172 -14.64 4.98 -4.52
C MET A 172 -14.89 3.90 -3.46
N ALA A 173 -14.07 3.88 -2.40
CA ALA A 173 -14.26 2.98 -1.27
C ALA A 173 -15.56 3.26 -0.52
N ALA A 174 -15.94 4.53 -0.36
CA ALA A 174 -17.23 4.91 0.22
C ALA A 174 -18.39 4.42 -0.64
N GLU A 175 -18.35 4.65 -1.94
CA GLU A 175 -19.38 4.15 -2.88
C GLU A 175 -19.51 2.63 -2.83
N TYR A 176 -18.38 1.91 -2.82
CA TYR A 176 -18.35 0.45 -2.69
C TYR A 176 -18.93 -0.02 -1.35
N THR A 177 -18.54 0.62 -0.25
CA THR A 177 -19.01 0.30 1.10
C THR A 177 -20.50 0.58 1.27
N ALA A 178 -21.10 1.46 0.47
CA ALA A 178 -22.53 1.73 0.54
C ALA A 178 -23.35 0.46 0.30
N THR A 179 -22.92 -0.38 -0.65
CA THR A 179 -23.63 -1.59 -1.10
C THR A 179 -23.03 -2.90 -0.56
N HIS A 180 -21.92 -2.84 0.18
CA HIS A 180 -21.23 -4.01 0.75
C HIS A 180 -21.15 -3.95 2.28
N GLU A 181 -20.87 -5.08 2.92
CA GLU A 181 -20.83 -5.22 4.38
C GLU A 181 -19.61 -6.02 4.85
N GLY A 182 -19.28 -5.92 6.13
CA GLY A 182 -18.16 -6.61 6.75
C GLY A 182 -16.87 -5.79 6.79
N LEU A 183 -15.74 -6.49 6.94
CA LEU A 183 -14.41 -5.88 6.90
C LEU A 183 -13.91 -5.93 5.45
N LEU A 184 -13.93 -4.78 4.79
CA LEU A 184 -13.59 -4.59 3.38
C LEU A 184 -12.22 -3.93 3.24
N GLY A 185 -11.57 -4.13 2.10
CA GLY A 185 -10.31 -3.46 1.76
C GLY A 185 -10.16 -3.18 0.27
N MET A 186 -8.99 -2.66 -0.11
CA MET A 186 -8.69 -2.30 -1.50
C MET A 186 -8.79 -3.48 -2.47
N SER A 187 -8.49 -4.70 -2.02
CA SER A 187 -8.60 -5.91 -2.84
C SER A 187 -10.05 -6.35 -3.08
N ASP A 188 -11.01 -5.87 -2.27
CA ASP A 188 -12.44 -6.06 -2.53
C ASP A 188 -12.93 -5.03 -3.55
N LEU A 189 -12.47 -3.77 -3.42
CA LEU A 189 -12.76 -2.70 -4.38
C LEU A 189 -12.12 -2.95 -5.75
N PHE A 190 -10.89 -3.45 -5.77
CA PHE A 190 -10.09 -3.71 -6.96
C PHE A 190 -9.70 -5.19 -7.03
N PRO A 191 -10.57 -6.06 -7.62
CA PRO A 191 -10.34 -7.49 -7.66
C PRO A 191 -9.03 -7.91 -8.36
N PHE A 192 -8.48 -7.07 -9.24
CA PHE A 192 -7.19 -7.33 -9.88
C PHE A 192 -6.02 -7.42 -8.88
N LEU A 193 -6.17 -6.91 -7.66
CA LEU A 193 -5.17 -7.07 -6.60
C LEU A 193 -5.11 -8.49 -6.03
N LYS A 194 -6.10 -9.36 -6.31
CA LYS A 194 -6.16 -10.76 -5.86
C LYS A 194 -5.63 -11.75 -6.91
N ASN A 195 -5.54 -11.34 -8.17
CA ASN A 195 -5.40 -12.23 -9.33
C ASN A 195 -3.99 -12.21 -9.94
N ILE A 196 -2.97 -11.88 -9.14
CA ILE A 196 -1.57 -11.76 -9.58
C ILE A 196 -0.71 -12.54 -8.60
#